data_AF-A0A285Z1J4-F1
#
_entry.id   AF-A0A285Z1J4-F1
#
_cell.length_a   1.000
_cell.length_b   1.000
_cell.length_c   1.000
_cell.angle_alpha   90.00
_cell.angle_beta   90.00
_cell.angle_gamma   90.00
#
_symmetry.space_group_name_H-M   'P 1'
#
loop_
_entity.id
_entity.type
_entity.pdbx_description
1 polymer ?
#
loop_
_entity_poly.entity_id
_entity_poly.type
_entity_poly.pdbx_seq_one_letter_code
_entity_poly.pdbx_strand_id
1 'polypeptide(L)'
;MIDLRPAPFLLAGAIAIPLVLTLAVWGIDQYLDASDAKTKLLEEQIGAAQTTAERNLANINELIATLTTVRDGQAKLLMLQGELRTGLAQRERQIEDLKHEIKELQEWADRPLPGAARRLRERPAIIGADAYRKWLSGSGAVHPAGDSPDQQRPVAD
;
A
#
# COMPACT_ATOMS: atom_id res chain seq x y z
N MET A 1 16.86 115.76 10.69
CA MET A 1 16.89 115.15 12.04
C MET A 1 16.00 113.93 11.98
N ILE A 2 16.61 112.75 12.11
CA ILE A 2 15.96 111.44 11.97
C ILE A 2 15.39 111.09 13.33
N ASP A 3 14.07 111.07 13.46
CA ASP A 3 13.39 110.73 14.71
C ASP A 3 13.08 109.22 14.72
N LEU A 4 13.90 108.49 15.47
CA LEU A 4 13.88 107.03 15.58
C LEU A 4 12.94 106.65 16.74
N ARG A 5 11.63 106.54 16.47
CA ARG A 5 10.69 105.92 17.41
C ARG A 5 10.82 104.39 17.36
N PRO A 6 11.07 103.68 18.47
CA PRO A 6 11.16 102.22 18.45
C PRO A 6 9.77 101.62 18.24
N ALA A 7 9.51 101.08 17.06
CA ALA A 7 8.30 100.31 16.77
C ALA A 7 8.37 98.96 17.52
N PRO A 8 7.45 98.66 18.46
CA PRO A 8 7.51 97.44 19.28
C PRO A 8 7.28 96.14 18.49
N PHE A 9 6.87 96.24 17.22
CA PHE A 9 6.58 95.11 16.35
C PHE A 9 7.83 94.39 15.80
N LEU A 10 8.99 95.05 15.76
CA LEU A 10 10.23 94.42 15.30
C LEU A 10 10.83 93.46 16.34
N LEU A 11 10.60 93.71 17.64
CA LEU A 11 11.02 92.81 18.71
C LEU A 11 10.09 91.61 18.87
N ALA A 12 8.78 91.79 18.64
CA ALA A 12 7.81 90.70 18.69
C ALA A 12 8.07 89.64 17.59
N GLY A 13 8.46 90.08 16.39
CA GLY A 13 8.84 89.17 15.30
C GLY A 13 10.12 88.37 15.58
N ALA A 14 11.10 88.95 16.28
CA ALA A 14 12.37 88.31 16.59
C ALA A 14 12.25 87.12 17.55
N ILE A 15 11.19 87.06 18.37
CA ILE A 15 10.92 85.97 19.31
C ILE A 15 9.94 84.95 18.72
N ALA A 16 9.00 85.39 17.87
CA ALA A 16 8.02 84.50 17.26
C ALA A 16 8.67 83.49 16.28
N ILE A 17 9.66 83.93 15.50
CA ILE A 17 10.34 83.07 14.52
C ILE A 17 11.09 81.89 15.18
N PRO A 18 11.96 82.09 16.19
CA PRO A 18 12.64 80.98 16.84
C PRO A 18 11.67 80.03 17.56
N LEU A 19 10.55 80.52 18.09
CA LEU A 19 9.51 79.70 18.71
C LEU A 19 8.80 78.78 17.71
N VAL A 20 8.50 79.30 16.51
CA VAL A 20 7.92 78.48 15.44
C VAL A 20 8.92 77.45 14.93
N LEU A 21 10.20 77.82 14.83
CA LEU A 21 11.25 76.89 14.41
C LEU A 21 11.50 75.78 15.44
N THR A 22 11.51 76.08 16.74
CA THR A 22 11.68 75.05 17.77
C THR A 22 10.48 74.11 17.83
N LEU A 23 9.25 74.61 17.64
CA LEU A 23 8.06 73.78 17.53
C LEU A 23 8.04 72.94 16.24
N ALA A 24 8.54 73.48 15.13
CA ALA A 24 8.66 72.74 13.88
C ALA A 24 9.70 71.60 13.99
N VAL A 25 10.87 71.88 14.59
CA VAL A 25 11.90 70.86 14.86
C VAL A 25 11.37 69.79 15.81
N TRP A 26 10.68 70.19 16.88
CA TRP A 26 10.07 69.26 17.84
C TRP A 26 8.96 68.40 17.20
N GLY A 27 8.15 68.98 16.32
CA GLY A 27 7.14 68.24 15.57
C GLY A 27 7.76 67.23 14.61
N ILE A 28 8.86 67.57 13.95
CA ILE A 28 9.57 66.69 13.01
C ILE A 28 10.19 65.48 13.74
N ASP A 29 10.80 65.69 14.91
CA ASP A 29 11.35 64.60 15.73
C ASP A 29 10.27 63.58 16.13
N GLN A 30 9.09 64.05 16.53
CA GLN A 30 7.96 63.19 16.90
C GLN A 30 7.42 62.35 15.73
N TYR A 31 7.53 62.84 14.50
CA TYR A 31 7.14 62.10 13.28
C TYR A 31 8.20 61.08 12.84
N LEU A 32 9.48 61.37 13.07
CA LEU A 32 10.59 60.47 12.74
C LEU A 32 10.57 59.21 13.61
N ASP A 33 10.32 59.35 14.91
CA ASP A 33 10.19 58.22 15.86
C ASP A 33 9.07 57.24 15.46
N ALA A 34 7.96 57.77 14.93
CA ALA A 34 6.84 56.95 14.45
C ALA A 34 7.17 56.17 13.17
N SER A 35 8.17 56.61 12.40
CA SER A 35 8.63 55.95 11.18
C SER A 35 9.63 54.84 11.47
N ASP A 36 10.54 55.06 12.43
CA ASP A 36 11.51 54.06 12.90
C ASP A 36 10.83 52.89 13.63
N ALA A 37 9.74 53.16 14.34
CA ALA A 37 8.93 52.10 14.94
C ALA A 37 8.29 51.20 13.85
N LYS A 38 7.85 51.78 12.73
CA LYS A 38 7.22 51.02 11.64
C LYS A 38 8.23 50.20 10.85
N THR A 39 9.41 50.75 10.55
CA THR A 39 10.46 50.03 9.83
C THR A 39 10.97 48.84 10.65
N LYS A 40 11.19 49.01 11.96
CA LYS A 40 11.57 47.92 12.86
C LYS A 40 10.51 46.81 12.91
N LEU A 41 9.23 47.17 13.01
CA LEU A 41 8.13 46.20 13.00
C LEU A 41 7.99 45.47 11.67
N LEU A 42 8.27 46.14 10.54
CA LEU A 42 8.26 45.51 9.21
C LEU A 42 9.42 44.51 9.07
N GLU A 43 10.61 44.87 9.53
CA GLU A 43 11.78 44.00 9.48
C GLU A 43 11.60 42.76 10.39
N GLU A 44 11.05 42.96 11.59
CA GLU A 44 10.70 41.87 12.49
C GLU A 44 9.61 40.97 11.90
N GLN A 45 8.57 41.54 11.27
CA GLN A 45 7.52 40.76 10.61
C GLN A 45 8.04 39.97 9.41
N ILE A 46 8.94 40.53 8.61
CA ILE A 46 9.55 39.82 7.48
C ILE A 46 10.40 38.64 7.99
N GLY A 47 11.22 38.86 9.01
CA GLY A 47 12.01 37.79 9.64
C GLY A 47 11.14 36.70 10.26
N ALA A 48 10.07 37.09 10.96
CA ALA A 48 9.10 36.16 11.54
C ALA A 48 8.33 35.39 10.47
N ALA A 49 7.94 36.04 9.37
CA ALA A 49 7.26 35.41 8.24
C ALA A 49 8.18 34.42 7.50
N GLN A 50 9.45 34.77 7.26
CA GLN A 50 10.43 33.86 6.68
C GLN A 50 10.66 32.65 7.59
N THR A 51 10.91 32.87 8.88
CA THR A 51 11.10 31.77 9.85
C THR A 51 9.88 30.86 9.91
N THR A 52 8.67 31.43 9.86
CA THR A 52 7.42 30.65 9.85
C THR A 52 7.26 29.88 8.54
N ALA A 53 7.60 30.47 7.40
CA ALA A 53 7.60 29.79 6.11
C ALA A 53 8.59 28.62 6.08
N GLU A 54 9.80 28.79 6.59
CA GLU A 54 10.80 27.72 6.71
C GLU A 54 10.32 26.58 7.60
N ARG A 55 9.76 26.90 8.78
CA ARG A 55 9.15 25.89 9.67
C ARG A 55 7.99 25.16 9.00
N ASN A 56 7.13 25.89 8.29
CA ASN A 56 6.01 25.28 7.58
C ASN A 56 6.50 24.36 6.46
N LEU A 57 7.52 24.74 5.70
CA LEU A 57 8.14 23.88 4.67
C LEU A 57 8.74 22.63 5.30
N ALA A 58 9.45 22.76 6.43
CA ALA A 58 10.00 21.61 7.15
C ALA A 58 8.88 20.65 7.62
N ASN A 59 7.82 21.19 8.24
CA ASN A 59 6.67 20.40 8.69
C ASN A 59 5.95 19.71 7.52
N ILE A 60 5.76 20.40 6.39
CA ILE A 60 5.15 19.82 5.19
C ILE A 60 6.00 18.65 4.66
N ASN A 61 7.33 18.82 4.60
CA ASN A 61 8.23 17.77 4.15
C ASN A 61 8.19 16.55 5.08
N GLU A 62 8.15 16.76 6.40
CA GLU A 62 7.98 15.70 7.38
C GLU A 62 6.64 14.97 7.21
N LEU A 63 5.56 15.72 7.00
CA LEU A 63 4.22 15.17 6.80
C LEU A 63 4.13 14.35 5.51
N ILE A 64 4.77 14.81 4.43
CA ILE A 64 4.88 14.07 3.16
C ILE A 64 5.69 12.79 3.36
N ALA A 65 6.82 12.83 4.06
CA ALA A 65 7.64 11.66 4.34
C ALA A 65 6.86 10.61 5.16
N THR A 66 6.12 11.08 6.18
CA THR A 66 5.27 10.23 7.01
C THR A 66 4.13 9.62 6.20
N LEU A 67 3.44 10.43 5.38
CA LEU A 67 2.34 9.95 4.54
C LEU A 67 2.82 8.90 3.52
N THR A 68 3.99 9.12 2.92
CA THR A 68 4.62 8.14 2.02
C THR A 68 4.87 6.82 2.74
N THR A 69 5.49 6.87 3.93
CA THR A 69 5.74 5.68 4.76
C THR A 69 4.46 4.92 5.10
N VAL A 70 3.40 5.64 5.49
CA VAL A 70 2.10 5.04 5.80
C VAL A 70 1.48 4.39 4.57
N ARG A 71 1.54 5.07 3.40
CA ARG A 71 1.00 4.54 2.14
C ARG A 71 1.75 3.27 1.70
N ASP A 72 3.07 3.25 1.81
CA ASP A 72 3.88 2.07 1.49
C ASP A 72 3.53 0.90 2.41
N GLY A 73 3.35 1.18 3.71
CA GLY A 73 2.86 0.19 4.68
C GLY A 73 1.49 -0.37 4.32
N GLN A 74 0.53 0.49 3.95
CA GLN A 74 -0.81 0.06 3.52
C GLN A 74 -0.77 -0.77 2.23
N ALA A 75 0.03 -0.35 1.23
CA ALA A 75 0.20 -1.08 -0.01
C ALA A 75 0.77 -2.49 0.24
N LYS A 76 1.77 -2.59 1.13
CA LYS A 76 2.34 -3.87 1.55
C LYS A 76 1.30 -4.75 2.26
N LEU A 77 0.49 -4.19 3.16
CA LEU A 77 -0.57 -4.95 3.84
C LEU A 77 -1.63 -5.48 2.85
N LEU A 78 -2.04 -4.68 1.88
CA LEU A 78 -2.97 -5.12 0.83
C LEU A 78 -2.36 -6.25 -0.03
N MET A 79 -1.08 -6.15 -0.37
CA MET A 79 -0.36 -7.20 -1.09
C MET A 79 -0.33 -8.50 -0.30
N LEU A 80 0.06 -8.45 0.99
CA LEU A 80 0.09 -9.61 1.88
C LEU A 80 -1.30 -10.22 2.04
N GLN A 81 -2.34 -9.41 2.19
CA GLN A 81 -3.71 -9.89 2.28
C GLN A 81 -4.15 -10.61 1.01
N GLY A 82 -3.79 -10.07 -0.16
CA GLY A 82 -4.03 -10.72 -1.45
C GLY A 82 -3.33 -12.07 -1.54
N GLU A 83 -2.03 -12.12 -1.22
CA GLU A 83 -1.24 -13.34 -1.22
C GLU A 83 -1.79 -14.40 -0.26
N LEU A 84 -2.17 -14.00 0.96
CA LEU A 84 -2.81 -14.87 1.95
C LEU A 84 -4.13 -15.45 1.44
N ARG A 85 -4.98 -14.63 0.83
CA ARG A 85 -6.26 -15.10 0.26
C ARG A 85 -6.04 -16.10 -0.86
N THR A 86 -5.13 -15.81 -1.79
CA THR A 86 -4.79 -16.71 -2.89
C THR A 86 -4.16 -18.01 -2.37
N GLY A 87 -3.26 -17.91 -1.39
CA GLY A 87 -2.64 -19.06 -0.74
C GLY A 87 -3.66 -19.96 -0.04
N LEU A 88 -4.60 -19.39 0.71
CA LEU A 88 -5.67 -20.14 1.37
C LEU A 88 -6.59 -20.83 0.34
N ALA A 89 -7.01 -20.13 -0.71
CA ALA A 89 -7.84 -20.72 -1.77
C ALA A 89 -7.10 -21.84 -2.54
N GLN A 90 -5.78 -21.74 -2.68
CA GLN A 90 -4.96 -22.81 -3.25
C GLN A 90 -4.90 -24.02 -2.31
N ARG A 91 -4.69 -23.80 -1.01
CA ARG A 91 -4.63 -24.87 0.00
C ARG A 91 -5.97 -25.58 0.14
N GLU A 92 -7.07 -24.85 0.11
CA GLU A 92 -8.42 -25.42 0.17
C GLU A 92 -8.67 -26.37 -1.01
N ARG A 93 -8.37 -25.92 -2.24
CA ARG A 93 -8.48 -26.78 -3.44
C ARG A 93 -7.59 -28.00 -3.35
N GLN A 94 -6.33 -27.85 -2.92
CA GLN A 94 -5.44 -29.00 -2.71
C GLN A 94 -6.03 -30.01 -1.72
N ILE A 95 -6.62 -29.54 -0.62
CA ILE A 95 -7.25 -30.43 0.36
C ILE A 95 -8.47 -31.13 -0.25
N GLU A 96 -9.29 -30.42 -1.02
CA GLU A 96 -10.46 -31.01 -1.69
C GLU A 96 -10.04 -32.05 -2.72
N ASP A 97 -9.06 -31.75 -3.56
CA ASP A 97 -8.50 -32.67 -4.54
C ASP A 97 -7.95 -33.94 -3.84
N LEU A 98 -7.14 -33.78 -2.79
CA LEU A 98 -6.63 -34.91 -2.02
C LEU A 98 -7.74 -35.74 -1.39
N LYS A 99 -8.82 -35.11 -0.91
CA LYS A 99 -9.97 -35.83 -0.36
C LYS A 99 -10.71 -36.61 -1.43
N HIS A 100 -10.82 -36.07 -2.65
CA HIS A 100 -11.41 -36.76 -3.78
C HIS A 100 -10.57 -37.97 -4.19
N GLU A 101 -9.25 -37.79 -4.34
CA GLU A 101 -8.31 -38.86 -4.67
C GLU A 101 -8.34 -40.00 -3.63
N ILE A 102 -8.35 -39.66 -2.34
CA ILE A 102 -8.46 -40.67 -1.26
C ILE A 102 -9.76 -41.46 -1.40
N LYS A 103 -10.88 -40.78 -1.68
CA LYS A 103 -12.17 -41.43 -1.87
C LYS A 103 -12.15 -42.36 -3.08
N GLU A 104 -11.59 -41.92 -4.21
CA GLU A 104 -11.45 -42.74 -5.41
C GLU A 104 -10.59 -43.99 -5.15
N LEU A 105 -9.47 -43.84 -4.44
CA LEU A 105 -8.61 -44.96 -4.05
C LEU A 105 -9.33 -45.94 -3.14
N GLN A 106 -10.14 -45.44 -2.20
CA GLN A 106 -10.94 -46.27 -1.32
C GLN A 106 -12.02 -47.03 -2.11
N GLU A 107 -12.73 -46.37 -3.02
CA GLU A 107 -13.70 -47.01 -3.91
C GLU A 107 -13.04 -48.07 -4.81
N TRP A 108 -11.82 -47.81 -5.31
CA TRP A 108 -11.05 -48.80 -6.08
C TRP A 108 -10.66 -50.02 -5.23
N ALA A 109 -10.23 -49.79 -3.98
CA ALA A 109 -9.85 -50.85 -3.06
C ALA A 109 -11.04 -51.71 -2.61
N ASP A 110 -12.22 -51.09 -2.46
CA ASP A 110 -13.47 -51.76 -2.08
C ASP A 110 -14.10 -52.54 -3.25
N ARG A 111 -13.68 -52.29 -4.51
CA ARG A 111 -14.15 -53.07 -5.67
C ARG A 111 -13.66 -54.51 -5.57
N PRO A 112 -14.54 -55.50 -5.75
CA PRO A 112 -14.16 -56.91 -5.70
C PRO A 112 -13.14 -57.24 -6.80
N LEU A 113 -12.11 -58.02 -6.45
CA LEU A 113 -11.09 -58.41 -7.42
C LEU A 113 -11.71 -59.05 -8.66
N PRO A 114 -11.32 -58.63 -9.87
CA PRO A 114 -11.84 -59.17 -11.11
C PRO A 114 -11.54 -60.67 -11.22
N GLY A 115 -12.43 -61.41 -11.88
CA GLY A 115 -12.38 -62.87 -11.93
C GLY A 115 -11.04 -63.45 -12.41
N ALA A 116 -10.35 -62.74 -13.31
CA ALA A 116 -8.99 -63.12 -13.75
C ALA A 116 -7.97 -63.11 -12.60
N ALA A 117 -7.99 -62.08 -11.75
CA ALA A 117 -7.12 -61.99 -10.58
C ALA A 117 -7.51 -63.01 -9.50
N ARG A 118 -8.81 -63.28 -9.34
CA ARG A 118 -9.30 -64.31 -8.41
C ARG A 118 -8.84 -65.71 -8.81
N ARG A 119 -8.91 -66.05 -10.10
CA ARG A 119 -8.41 -67.33 -10.65
C ARG A 119 -6.89 -67.48 -10.52
N LEU A 120 -6.13 -66.38 -10.53
CA LEU A 120 -4.69 -66.42 -10.25
C LEU A 120 -4.40 -66.72 -8.77
N ARG A 121 -5.24 -66.22 -7.85
CA ARG A 121 -5.12 -66.44 -6.40
C ARG A 121 -5.58 -67.84 -6.00
N GLU A 122 -6.59 -68.38 -6.67
CA GLU A 122 -7.00 -69.78 -6.60
C GLU A 122 -5.97 -70.68 -7.32
N ARG A 123 -4.71 -70.61 -6.88
CA ARG A 123 -3.66 -71.49 -7.38
C ARG A 123 -3.92 -72.91 -6.88
N PRO A 124 -4.09 -73.91 -7.76
CA PRO A 124 -4.02 -75.29 -7.35
C PRO A 124 -2.63 -75.56 -6.75
N ALA A 125 -2.52 -76.48 -5.80
CA ALA A 125 -1.24 -76.89 -5.21
C ALA A 125 -0.40 -77.62 -6.29
N ILE A 126 0.30 -76.85 -7.10
CA ILE A 126 1.21 -77.36 -8.13
C ILE A 126 2.55 -77.61 -7.44
N ILE A 127 2.89 -78.88 -7.25
CA ILE A 127 4.18 -79.32 -6.72
C ILE A 127 5.02 -79.81 -7.90
N GLY A 128 6.15 -79.15 -8.15
CA GLY A 128 7.08 -79.52 -9.23
C GLY A 128 7.00 -78.62 -10.48
N ALA A 129 8.15 -78.47 -11.16
CA ALA A 129 8.31 -77.55 -12.29
C ALA A 129 7.66 -78.05 -13.60
N ASP A 130 7.54 -79.36 -13.77
CA ASP A 130 6.86 -80.02 -14.89
C ASP A 130 5.33 -79.86 -14.80
N ALA A 131 4.78 -80.05 -13.60
CA ALA A 131 3.37 -79.79 -13.29
C ALA A 131 3.01 -78.31 -13.52
N TYR A 132 3.93 -77.40 -13.20
CA TYR A 132 3.76 -75.97 -13.46
C TYR A 132 3.72 -75.64 -14.95
N ARG A 133 4.62 -76.20 -15.75
CA ARG A 133 4.65 -75.99 -17.21
C ARG A 133 3.40 -76.54 -17.90
N LYS A 134 2.85 -77.66 -17.42
CA LYS A 134 1.65 -78.30 -17.95
C LYS A 134 0.37 -77.51 -17.61
N TRP A 135 0.31 -76.93 -16.42
CA TRP A 135 -0.78 -76.04 -16.02
C TRP A 135 -0.79 -74.74 -16.84
N LEU A 136 0.37 -74.09 -17.01
CA LEU A 136 0.52 -72.88 -17.83
C LEU A 136 0.16 -73.08 -19.31
N SER A 137 0.41 -74.28 -19.85
CA SER A 137 0.10 -74.60 -21.25
C SER A 137 -1.36 -75.03 -21.48
N GLY A 138 -2.08 -75.44 -20.42
CA GLY A 138 -3.49 -75.85 -20.48
C GLY A 138 -4.48 -74.74 -20.06
N SER A 139 -4.11 -73.87 -19.12
CA SER A 139 -4.89 -72.67 -18.79
C SER A 139 -4.65 -71.62 -19.88
N GLY A 140 -5.47 -71.66 -20.92
CA GLY A 140 -5.39 -70.79 -22.09
C GLY A 140 -5.23 -69.30 -21.76
N ALA A 141 -4.55 -68.60 -22.67
CA ALA A 141 -4.24 -67.17 -22.61
C ALA A 141 -5.40 -66.35 -22.01
N VAL A 142 -5.05 -65.49 -21.05
CA VAL A 142 -5.97 -64.54 -20.42
C VAL A 142 -6.58 -63.69 -21.54
N HIS A 143 -7.88 -63.84 -21.78
CA HIS A 143 -8.57 -62.97 -22.75
C HIS A 143 -8.47 -61.52 -22.27
N PRO A 144 -8.23 -60.55 -23.18
CA PRO A 144 -8.17 -59.15 -22.79
C PRO A 144 -9.48 -58.77 -22.10
N ALA A 145 -9.39 -58.00 -21.01
CA ALA A 145 -10.55 -57.44 -20.36
C ALA A 145 -11.27 -56.53 -21.35
N GLY A 146 -12.37 -56.99 -21.92
CA GLY A 146 -13.20 -56.21 -22.83
C GLY A 146 -13.99 -55.18 -22.04
N ASP A 147 -13.55 -53.92 -22.11
CA ASP A 147 -14.48 -52.80 -22.03
C ASP A 147 -15.28 -52.81 -23.33
N SER A 148 -16.57 -53.11 -23.26
CA SER A 148 -17.51 -52.68 -24.28
C SER A 148 -17.84 -51.21 -23.99
N PRO A 149 -17.48 -50.25 -24.87
CA PRO A 149 -17.94 -48.88 -24.71
C PRO A 149 -19.43 -48.83 -25.05
N ASP A 150 -20.25 -48.43 -24.08
CA ASP A 150 -21.66 -48.13 -24.30
C ASP A 150 -21.82 -47.09 -25.42
N GLN A 151 -22.41 -47.56 -26.50
CA GLN A 151 -22.79 -46.81 -27.66
C GLN A 151 -24.12 -46.10 -27.37
N GLN A 152 -24.09 -44.87 -26.85
CA GLN A 152 -25.24 -43.98 -26.98
C GLN A 152 -24.80 -42.50 -27.07
N ARG A 153 -24.61 -42.03 -28.31
CA ARG A 153 -24.63 -40.60 -28.65
C ARG A 153 -25.84 -40.39 -29.57
N PRO A 154 -26.92 -39.71 -29.14
CA PRO A 154 -28.00 -39.35 -30.04
C PRO A 154 -27.50 -38.24 -30.98
N VAL A 155 -27.64 -38.48 -32.28
CA VAL A 155 -27.46 -37.46 -33.31
C VAL A 155 -28.79 -36.70 -33.37
N ALA A 156 -28.75 -35.40 -33.09
CA ALA A 156 -29.86 -34.50 -33.35
C ALA A 156 -29.58 -33.78 -34.68
N ASP A 157 -30.51 -33.93 -35.61
CA ASP A 157 -30.70 -33.04 -36.76
C ASP A 157 -31.35 -31.71 -36.31
#